data_AF-A0A2V5MH23-F1
#
_entry.id   AF-A0A2V5MH23-F1
#
_cell.length_a   1.000
_cell.length_b   1.000
_cell.length_c   1.000
_cell.angle_alpha   90.00
_cell.angle_beta   90.00
_cell.angle_gamma   90.00
#
_symmetry.space_group_name_H-M   'P 1'
#
loop_
_entity.id
_entity.type
_entity.pdbx_description
1 polymer ?
#
loop_
_entity_poly.entity_id
_entity_poly.type
_entity_poly.pdbx_seq_one_letter_code
_entity_poly.pdbx_strand_id
1 'polypeptide(L)'
;MQPINVATPAGEIGVPVKMNRESVTKCLVKITRGLLAHFYPDIDSSDANMEFDVDLFEQFRVDGNFINSFGAPFVYDERGDGQFKFWRELAEDVPEAGVWIYGFYDAVFFMVQHDARRFKLVEKM
;
A
#
# COMPACT_ATOMS: atom_id res chain seq x y z
N MET A 1 -2.06 -14.12 -12.02
CA MET A 1 -1.36 -14.44 -10.74
C MET A 1 -0.70 -15.79 -10.90
N GLN A 2 0.61 -15.88 -10.62
CA GLN A 2 1.27 -17.18 -10.51
C GLN A 2 0.72 -17.91 -9.28
N PRO A 3 0.60 -19.25 -9.31
CA PRO A 3 0.20 -20.03 -8.14
C PRO A 3 1.20 -19.82 -7.01
N ILE A 4 0.69 -19.78 -5.78
CA ILE A 4 1.54 -19.78 -4.58
C ILE A 4 1.75 -21.24 -4.19
N ASN A 5 3.00 -21.66 -4.07
CA ASN A 5 3.33 -22.98 -3.56
C ASN A 5 3.26 -22.96 -2.04
N VAL A 6 2.43 -23.83 -1.48
CA VAL A 6 2.32 -24.03 -0.03
C VAL A 6 3.02 -25.33 0.32
N ALA A 7 3.89 -25.29 1.33
CA ALA A 7 4.53 -26.48 1.86
C ALA A 7 3.50 -27.33 2.61
N THR A 8 3.35 -28.59 2.20
CA THR A 8 2.46 -29.56 2.85
C THR A 8 3.23 -30.83 3.20
N PRO A 9 2.70 -31.72 4.08
CA PRO A 9 3.31 -33.02 4.32
C PRO A 9 3.45 -33.89 3.05
N ALA A 10 2.69 -33.61 1.99
CA ALA A 10 2.75 -34.30 0.70
C ALA A 10 3.69 -33.62 -0.31
N GLY A 11 4.42 -32.57 0.09
CA GLY A 11 5.27 -31.75 -0.79
C GLY A 11 4.69 -30.36 -1.07
N GLU A 12 5.37 -29.60 -1.93
CA GLU A 12 4.88 -28.30 -2.39
C GLU A 12 3.66 -28.48 -3.30
N ILE A 13 2.56 -27.82 -2.96
CA ILE A 13 1.33 -27.82 -3.75
C ILE A 13 1.04 -26.37 -4.18
N GLY A 14 0.87 -26.15 -5.48
CA GLY A 14 0.42 -24.87 -6.01
C GLY A 14 -1.06 -24.66 -5.69
N VAL A 15 -1.38 -23.63 -4.91
CA VAL A 15 -2.76 -23.30 -4.51
C VAL A 15 -3.17 -21.98 -5.17
N PRO A 16 -4.31 -21.93 -5.88
CA PRO A 16 -4.84 -20.67 -6.39
C PRO A 16 -5.47 -19.88 -5.24
N VAL A 17 -4.78 -18.85 -4.76
CA VAL A 17 -5.37 -17.89 -3.82
C VAL A 17 -6.23 -16.90 -4.62
N LYS A 18 -7.55 -16.96 -4.43
CA LYS A 18 -8.48 -15.97 -4.98
C LYS A 18 -8.67 -14.85 -3.98
N MET A 19 -8.06 -13.70 -4.24
CA MET A 19 -8.41 -12.45 -3.56
C MET A 19 -9.39 -11.64 -4.41
N ASN A 20 -10.45 -11.15 -3.78
CA ASN A 20 -11.30 -10.14 -4.40
C ASN A 20 -10.55 -8.81 -4.41
N ARG A 21 -9.94 -8.47 -5.56
CA ARG A 21 -9.15 -7.24 -5.73
C ARG A 21 -9.93 -6.00 -5.27
N GLU A 22 -11.20 -5.88 -5.62
CA GLU A 22 -12.03 -4.73 -5.27
C GLU A 22 -12.18 -4.58 -3.75
N SER A 23 -12.38 -5.69 -3.03
CA SER A 23 -12.50 -5.66 -1.56
C SER A 23 -11.20 -5.24 -0.89
N VAL A 24 -10.07 -5.74 -1.41
CA VAL A 24 -8.72 -5.42 -0.91
C VAL A 24 -8.40 -3.95 -1.18
N THR A 25 -8.63 -3.48 -2.41
CA THR A 25 -8.48 -2.08 -2.80
C THR A 25 -9.31 -1.17 -1.90
N LYS A 26 -10.60 -1.45 -1.71
CA LYS A 26 -11.48 -0.66 -0.82
C LYS A 26 -10.96 -0.62 0.63
N CYS A 27 -10.44 -1.73 1.14
CA CYS A 27 -9.88 -1.80 2.49
C CYS A 27 -8.63 -0.91 2.60
N LEU A 28 -7.66 -1.10 1.70
CA LEU A 28 -6.38 -0.39 1.74
C LEU A 28 -6.55 1.11 1.49
N VAL A 29 -7.49 1.53 0.65
CA VAL A 29 -7.84 2.96 0.48
C VAL A 29 -8.38 3.55 1.78
N LYS A 30 -9.26 2.85 2.50
CA LYS A 30 -9.80 3.33 3.78
C LYS A 30 -8.70 3.43 4.85
N ILE A 31 -7.81 2.45 4.92
CA ILE A 31 -6.63 2.51 5.80
C ILE A 31 -5.79 3.74 5.44
N THR A 32 -5.47 3.93 4.17
CA THR A 32 -4.66 5.07 3.69
C THR A 32 -5.29 6.41 4.05
N ARG A 33 -6.60 6.58 3.81
CA ARG A 33 -7.32 7.81 4.19
C ARG A 33 -7.26 8.06 5.71
N GLY A 34 -7.45 7.02 6.52
CA GLY A 34 -7.36 7.13 7.97
C GLY A 34 -5.96 7.51 8.46
N LEU A 35 -4.91 6.91 7.87
CA LEU A 35 -3.52 7.23 8.20
C LEU A 35 -3.12 8.62 7.70
N LEU A 36 -3.58 9.04 6.52
CA LEU A 36 -3.40 10.41 6.01
C LEU A 36 -3.99 11.43 7.00
N ALA A 37 -5.26 11.26 7.40
CA ALA A 37 -5.89 12.13 8.39
C ALA A 37 -5.16 12.17 9.75
N HIS A 38 -4.52 11.07 10.13
CA HIS A 38 -3.80 10.97 11.39
C HIS A 38 -2.43 11.65 11.38
N PHE A 39 -1.61 11.39 10.35
CA PHE A 39 -0.24 11.89 10.27
C PHE A 39 -0.12 13.24 9.58
N TYR A 40 -1.06 13.58 8.71
CA TYR A 40 -1.06 14.79 7.91
C TYR A 40 -2.45 15.44 7.97
N PRO A 41 -2.89 15.93 9.14
CA PRO A 41 -4.24 16.45 9.35
C PRO A 41 -4.58 17.68 8.51
N ASP A 42 -3.57 18.35 7.94
CA ASP A 42 -3.74 19.50 7.04
C ASP A 42 -4.14 19.09 5.61
N ILE A 43 -4.00 17.81 5.26
CA ILE A 43 -4.44 17.27 3.96
C ILE A 43 -5.89 16.84 4.09
N ASP A 44 -6.74 17.29 3.17
CA ASP A 44 -8.12 16.80 3.06
C ASP A 44 -8.14 15.37 2.49
N SER A 45 -7.91 14.39 3.35
CA SER A 45 -7.98 12.97 3.01
C SER A 45 -9.41 12.50 2.75
N SER A 46 -10.42 13.37 2.80
CA SER A 46 -11.81 13.09 2.41
C SER A 46 -12.15 13.58 1.01
N ASP A 47 -11.23 14.30 0.35
CA ASP A 47 -11.41 14.80 -1.02
C ASP A 47 -11.83 13.65 -1.95
N ALA A 48 -12.96 13.86 -2.63
CA ALA A 48 -13.53 12.92 -3.58
C ALA A 48 -12.69 12.80 -4.85
N ASN A 49 -11.86 13.81 -5.15
CA ASN A 49 -10.96 13.84 -6.30
C ASN A 49 -9.61 13.17 -6.00
N MET A 50 -9.34 12.78 -4.76
CA MET A 50 -8.14 12.03 -4.41
C MET A 50 -8.25 10.61 -4.96
N GLU A 51 -7.45 10.32 -5.98
CA GLU A 51 -7.36 8.99 -6.56
C GLU A 51 -6.42 8.11 -5.77
N PHE A 52 -6.64 6.80 -5.87
CA PHE A 52 -5.80 5.78 -5.27
C PHE A 52 -5.53 4.68 -6.27
N ASP A 53 -4.26 4.29 -6.40
CA ASP A 53 -3.87 3.06 -7.07
C ASP A 53 -3.35 2.06 -6.05
N VAL A 54 -3.71 0.79 -6.22
CA VAL A 54 -3.41 -0.29 -5.27
C VAL A 54 -2.86 -1.49 -5.99
N ASP A 55 -1.61 -1.79 -5.68
CA ASP A 55 -0.89 -2.93 -6.22
C ASP A 55 -0.53 -3.93 -5.13
N LEU A 56 -0.79 -5.21 -5.41
CA LEU A 56 -0.14 -6.29 -4.69
C LEU A 56 1.31 -6.31 -5.13
N PHE A 57 2.21 -6.04 -4.20
CA PHE A 57 3.59 -5.75 -4.53
C PHE A 57 4.47 -6.97 -4.31
N GLU A 58 4.32 -7.66 -3.18
CA GLU A 58 5.02 -8.92 -2.88
C GLU A 58 4.14 -9.84 -2.02
N GLN A 59 4.23 -11.15 -2.21
CA GLN A 59 3.55 -12.13 -1.38
C GLN A 59 4.48 -13.32 -1.06
N PHE A 60 4.68 -13.58 0.23
CA PHE A 60 5.41 -14.73 0.79
C PHE A 60 6.89 -14.83 0.35
N ARG A 61 7.52 -13.71 -0.04
CA ARG A 61 8.91 -13.65 -0.55
C ARG A 61 9.69 -12.43 -0.07
N VAL A 62 9.48 -12.03 1.18
CA VAL A 62 10.02 -10.76 1.65
C VAL A 62 11.40 -10.99 2.22
N ASP A 63 12.43 -10.56 1.49
CA ASP A 63 13.71 -10.22 2.10
C ASP A 63 13.64 -8.79 2.64
N GLY A 64 14.25 -8.54 3.80
CA GLY A 64 14.21 -7.22 4.45
C GLY A 64 14.97 -6.12 3.68
N ASN A 65 15.63 -6.45 2.56
CA ASN A 65 16.38 -5.49 1.74
C ASN A 65 15.51 -4.75 0.74
N PHE A 66 14.30 -5.24 0.52
CA PHE A 66 13.41 -4.73 -0.51
C PHE A 66 13.00 -3.27 -0.33
N ILE A 67 12.73 -2.81 0.88
CA ILE A 67 12.29 -1.43 1.11
C ILE A 67 13.41 -0.43 0.85
N ASN A 68 14.66 -0.85 1.07
CA ASN A 68 15.84 -0.07 0.73
C ASN A 68 15.99 0.10 -0.80
N SER A 69 15.37 -0.77 -1.61
CA SER A 69 15.47 -0.72 -3.08
C SER A 69 14.70 0.44 -3.71
N PHE A 70 13.69 0.99 -3.02
CA PHE A 70 12.94 2.14 -3.53
C PHE A 70 13.75 3.45 -3.51
N GLY A 71 14.84 3.51 -2.75
CA GLY A 71 15.74 4.68 -2.71
C GLY A 71 15.13 5.96 -2.14
N ALA A 72 13.88 5.92 -1.67
CA ALA A 72 13.16 7.06 -1.15
C ALA A 72 13.18 7.07 0.40
N PRO A 73 13.20 8.25 1.05
CA PRO A 73 13.30 8.39 2.50
C PRO A 73 11.97 8.10 3.20
N PHE A 74 11.45 6.88 3.02
CA PHE A 74 10.21 6.48 3.65
C PHE A 74 10.29 6.59 5.18
N VAL A 75 9.25 7.16 5.76
CA VAL A 75 9.07 7.16 7.22
C VAL A 75 8.39 5.86 7.63
N TYR A 76 9.01 5.12 8.54
CA TYR A 76 8.52 3.86 9.08
C TYR A 76 7.63 4.05 10.32
N ASP A 77 6.58 3.24 10.43
CA ASP A 77 5.82 3.06 11.68
C ASP A 77 5.14 1.66 11.69
N GLU A 78 4.65 1.21 12.85
CA GLU A 78 4.02 -0.09 13.04
C GLU A 78 2.92 -0.11 14.10
N ARG A 79 2.00 -1.07 14.02
CA ARG A 79 0.94 -1.29 15.00
C ARG A 79 0.84 -2.77 15.35
N GLY A 80 0.44 -3.00 16.60
CA GLY A 80 0.13 -4.34 17.11
C GLY A 80 1.35 -5.24 17.26
N ASP A 81 2.49 -4.71 17.70
CA ASP A 81 3.74 -5.47 17.92
C ASP A 81 4.27 -6.10 16.61
N GLY A 82 4.57 -5.23 15.64
CA GLY A 82 5.10 -5.62 14.33
C GLY A 82 4.14 -6.34 13.37
N GLN A 83 2.87 -6.58 13.72
CA GLN A 83 1.95 -7.32 12.84
C GLN A 83 1.48 -6.51 11.63
N PHE A 84 1.39 -5.19 11.79
CA PHE A 84 1.11 -4.25 10.72
C PHE A 84 2.23 -3.22 10.66
N LYS A 85 3.01 -3.25 9.59
CA LYS A 85 4.13 -2.35 9.33
C LYS A 85 3.79 -1.47 8.14
N PHE A 86 4.17 -0.22 8.18
CA PHE A 86 4.00 0.64 7.03
C PHE A 86 5.09 1.68 6.88
N TRP A 87 5.29 2.04 5.61
CA TRP A 87 6.24 3.03 5.16
C TRP A 87 5.48 4.07 4.36
N ARG A 88 5.76 5.34 4.61
CA ARG A 88 5.03 6.44 3.97
C ARG A 88 5.97 7.54 3.50
N GLU A 89 5.64 8.11 2.37
CA GLU A 89 6.31 9.26 1.78
C GLU A 89 5.27 10.12 1.07
N LEU A 90 5.40 11.44 1.22
CA LEU A 90 4.65 12.42 0.44
C LEU A 90 5.61 13.11 -0.52
N ALA A 91 5.13 13.49 -1.70
CA ALA A 91 5.93 14.29 -2.62
C ALA A 91 6.19 15.67 -2.03
N GLU A 92 7.45 16.13 -2.05
CA GLU A 92 7.85 17.41 -1.44
C GLU A 92 7.07 18.61 -2.01
N ASP A 93 6.86 18.61 -3.34
CA ASP A 93 6.19 19.71 -4.04
C ASP A 93 4.66 19.62 -4.02
N VAL A 94 4.13 18.44 -3.69
CA VAL A 94 2.68 18.16 -3.72
C VAL A 94 2.34 17.20 -2.57
N PRO A 95 2.07 17.74 -1.37
CA PRO A 95 1.73 16.93 -0.21
C PRO A 95 0.51 16.03 -0.41
N GLU A 96 -0.40 16.39 -1.33
CA GLU A 96 -1.58 15.58 -1.67
C GLU A 96 -1.28 14.40 -2.62
N ALA A 97 -0.01 14.16 -2.93
CA ALA A 97 0.46 12.99 -3.65
C ALA A 97 1.51 12.24 -2.81
N GLY A 98 1.45 10.91 -2.83
CA GLY A 98 2.40 10.11 -2.07
C GLY A 98 2.19 8.62 -2.16
N VAL A 99 3.11 7.88 -1.52
CA VAL A 99 3.21 6.43 -1.57
C VAL A 99 3.17 5.85 -0.16
N TRP A 100 2.42 4.76 -0.03
CA TRP A 100 2.30 3.96 1.19
C TRP A 100 2.63 2.51 0.86
N ILE A 101 3.48 1.89 1.67
CA ILE A 101 3.75 0.45 1.58
C ILE A 101 3.22 -0.18 2.86
N TYR A 102 2.36 -1.18 2.73
CA TYR A 102 1.72 -1.90 3.82
C TYR A 102 2.21 -3.32 3.89
N GLY A 103 2.89 -3.68 4.99
CA GLY A 103 3.29 -5.04 5.32
C GLY A 103 2.35 -5.65 6.36
N PHE A 104 1.75 -6.79 6.03
CA PHE A 104 0.90 -7.56 6.94
C PHE A 104 1.57 -8.89 7.29
N TYR A 105 1.76 -9.12 8.60
CA TYR A 105 2.30 -10.36 9.16
C TYR A 105 3.64 -10.81 8.54
N ASP A 106 4.46 -9.84 8.09
CA ASP A 106 5.69 -10.07 7.33
C ASP A 106 5.55 -10.99 6.10
N ALA A 107 4.32 -11.15 5.60
CA ALA A 107 3.98 -12.14 4.59
C ALA A 107 3.40 -11.51 3.32
N VAL A 108 2.69 -10.38 3.42
CA VAL A 108 2.02 -9.76 2.28
C VAL A 108 2.27 -8.27 2.28
N PHE A 109 2.71 -7.75 1.13
CA PHE A 109 3.01 -6.34 0.93
C PHE A 109 2.16 -5.75 -0.18
N PHE A 110 1.53 -4.62 0.13
CA PHE A 110 0.79 -3.82 -0.84
C PHE A 110 1.41 -2.44 -0.95
N MET A 111 1.38 -1.89 -2.15
CA MET A 111 1.68 -0.49 -2.39
C MET A 111 0.38 0.25 -2.68
N VAL A 112 0.22 1.41 -2.06
CA VAL A 112 -0.87 2.34 -2.34
C VAL A 112 -0.30 3.69 -2.70
N GLN A 113 -0.64 4.16 -3.89
CA GLN A 113 -0.31 5.51 -4.35
C GLN A 113 -1.57 6.36 -4.29
N HIS A 114 -1.42 7.65 -3.98
CA HIS A 114 -2.52 8.61 -4.05
C HIS A 114 -2.08 9.89 -4.74
N ASP A 115 -3.01 10.54 -5.43
CA ASP A 115 -2.79 11.86 -6.05
C ASP A 115 -4.13 12.61 -6.20
N ALA A 116 -4.23 13.81 -5.61
CA ALA A 116 -5.40 14.68 -5.72
C ALA A 116 -5.36 15.66 -6.92
N ARG A 117 -4.28 15.70 -7.71
CA ARG A 117 -4.14 16.59 -8.87
C ARG A 117 -4.72 16.03 -10.16
N ARG A 118 -4.89 14.70 -10.26
CA ARG A 118 -5.24 14.06 -11.53
C ARG A 118 -6.53 14.65 -12.14
N PHE A 119 -7.46 15.12 -11.32
CA PHE A 119 -8.66 15.83 -11.78
C PHE A 119 -8.51 17.36 -11.89
N LYS A 120 -7.69 18.01 -11.04
CA LYS A 120 -7.45 19.47 -11.11
C LYS A 120 -6.82 19.92 -12.44
N LEU A 121 -6.14 19.01 -13.15
CA LEU A 121 -5.59 19.25 -14.49
C LEU A 121 -6.63 19.04 -15.61
N VAL A 122 -7.60 18.15 -15.43
CA VAL A 122 -8.64 17.85 -16.43
C VAL A 122 -9.71 18.95 -16.49
N GLU A 123 -10.01 19.61 -15.37
CA GLU A 123 -10.96 20.74 -15.35
C GLU A 123 -10.39 22.05 -15.93
N LYS A 124 -9.07 22.12 -16.19
CA LYS A 124 -8.39 23.31 -16.74
C LYS A 124 -8.10 23.24 -18.24
N MET A 125 -8.52 22.17 -18.92
CA MET A 125 -8.40 22.01 -20.39
C MET A 125 -9.77 22.18 -21.06
#